data_AF-A0A2S3QRN5-F1
#
_entry.id   AF-A0A2S3QRN5-F1
#
_cell.length_a   1.000
_cell.length_b   1.000
_cell.length_c   1.000
_cell.angle_alpha   90.00
_cell.angle_beta   90.00
_cell.angle_gamma   90.00
#
_symmetry.space_group_name_H-M   'P 1'
#
loop_
_entity.id
_entity.type
_entity.pdbx_description
1 polymer ?
#
loop_
_entity_poly.entity_id
_entity_poly.type
_entity_poly.pdbx_seq_one_letter_code
_entity_poly.pdbx_strand_id
1 'polypeptide(L)'
;MTSNKSEEVHYRILNAVTKLEVAKGHLNWKIAEVAKEADVTRSLIYYYLGKEKDVILKEAVKYMIARIFNLSQENSVGIRERIKIVRKQIIQMPYLLALYMINKGAGNELSDIIVEAEAELFELLKKKYPNVDPREHLKIYLMELGVCLYRDVDDDTLDYIFSKYDSFEAK
;
A
#
# COMPACT_ATOMS: atom_id res chain seq x y z
N MET A 1 13.09 -9.11 -19.63
CA MET A 1 13.38 -7.65 -19.59
C MET A 1 12.14 -6.76 -19.81
N THR A 2 10.96 -7.31 -20.09
CA THR A 2 9.70 -6.58 -20.35
C THR A 2 8.81 -6.32 -19.12
N SER A 3 9.07 -6.99 -17.99
CA SER A 3 8.26 -6.89 -16.75
C SER A 3 8.20 -5.48 -16.16
N ASN A 4 9.33 -4.77 -16.15
CA ASN A 4 9.47 -3.55 -15.36
C ASN A 4 8.69 -2.36 -15.94
N LYS A 5 8.64 -2.21 -17.27
CA LYS A 5 7.91 -1.10 -17.93
C LYS A 5 6.39 -1.23 -17.84
N SER A 6 5.86 -2.45 -17.98
CA SER A 6 4.42 -2.69 -17.85
C SER A 6 3.94 -2.41 -16.42
N GLU A 7 4.73 -2.85 -15.43
CA GLU A 7 4.42 -2.63 -14.03
C GLU A 7 4.51 -1.13 -13.66
N GLU A 8 5.51 -0.42 -14.16
CA GLU A 8 5.66 1.02 -13.94
C GLU A 8 4.46 1.82 -14.51
N VAL A 9 4.01 1.47 -15.73
CA VAL A 9 2.81 2.07 -16.34
C VAL A 9 1.58 1.78 -15.49
N HIS A 10 1.39 0.53 -15.08
CA HIS A 10 0.26 0.13 -14.24
C HIS A 10 0.27 0.93 -12.93
N TYR A 11 1.40 0.97 -12.24
CA TYR A 11 1.60 1.75 -11.02
C TYR A 11 1.24 3.24 -11.20
N ARG A 12 1.71 3.88 -12.27
CA ARG A 12 1.41 5.30 -12.57
C ARG A 12 -0.09 5.53 -12.70
N ILE A 13 -0.81 4.64 -13.38
CA ILE A 13 -2.26 4.73 -13.56
C ILE A 13 -2.97 4.63 -12.21
N LEU A 14 -2.65 3.61 -11.41
CA LEU A 14 -3.31 3.40 -10.11
C LEU A 14 -3.01 4.55 -9.13
N ASN A 15 -1.77 5.04 -9.10
CA ASN A 15 -1.40 6.20 -8.28
C ASN A 15 -2.18 7.46 -8.71
N ALA A 16 -2.35 7.69 -10.02
CA ALA A 16 -3.17 8.79 -10.53
C ALA A 16 -4.64 8.68 -10.12
N VAL A 17 -5.21 7.46 -10.13
CA VAL A 17 -6.57 7.20 -9.65
C VAL A 17 -6.69 7.58 -8.17
N THR A 18 -5.78 7.10 -7.32
CA THR A 18 -5.84 7.42 -5.88
C THR A 18 -5.75 8.92 -5.60
N LYS A 19 -4.85 9.63 -6.29
CA LYS A 19 -4.74 11.09 -6.21
C LYS A 19 -6.04 11.79 -6.57
N LEU A 20 -6.63 11.43 -7.70
CA LEU A 20 -7.85 12.07 -8.20
C LEU A 20 -9.06 11.74 -7.34
N GLU A 21 -9.13 10.53 -6.78
CA GLU A 21 -10.16 10.13 -5.82
C GLU A 21 -10.11 11.02 -4.57
N VAL A 22 -8.93 11.24 -3.99
CA VAL A 22 -8.77 12.16 -2.85
C VAL A 22 -9.12 13.60 -3.23
N ALA A 23 -8.63 14.07 -4.38
CA ALA A 23 -8.77 15.47 -4.76
C ALA A 23 -10.19 15.86 -5.19
N LYS A 24 -10.96 14.94 -5.74
CA LYS A 24 -12.28 15.22 -6.34
C LYS A 24 -13.44 14.55 -5.62
N GLY A 25 -13.16 13.61 -4.72
CA GLY A 25 -14.17 12.79 -4.08
C GLY A 25 -14.63 11.64 -4.96
N HIS A 26 -15.48 10.81 -4.34
CA HIS A 26 -15.76 9.48 -4.81
C HIS A 26 -16.28 9.43 -6.25
N LEU A 27 -15.50 8.80 -7.12
CA LEU A 27 -15.84 8.62 -8.54
C LEU A 27 -16.23 9.94 -9.25
N ASN A 28 -15.69 11.09 -8.86
CA ASN A 28 -15.95 12.37 -9.54
C ASN A 28 -14.91 12.74 -10.62
N TRP A 29 -13.85 11.95 -10.75
CA TRP A 29 -12.79 12.11 -11.76
C TRP A 29 -13.17 11.51 -13.11
N LYS A 30 -12.49 11.89 -14.20
CA LYS A 30 -12.72 11.33 -15.54
C LYS A 30 -11.51 10.51 -15.98
N ILE A 31 -11.73 9.48 -16.80
CA ILE A 31 -10.63 8.66 -17.37
C ILE A 31 -9.61 9.51 -18.14
N ALA A 32 -10.06 10.58 -18.82
CA ALA A 32 -9.17 11.52 -19.49
C ALA A 32 -8.20 12.24 -18.52
N GLU A 33 -8.63 12.45 -17.28
CA GLU A 33 -7.82 13.10 -16.24
C GLU A 33 -6.83 12.13 -15.65
N VAL A 34 -7.24 10.87 -15.42
CA VAL A 34 -6.33 9.78 -15.03
C VAL A 34 -5.25 9.60 -16.10
N ALA A 35 -5.63 9.57 -17.37
CA ALA A 35 -4.70 9.44 -18.50
C ALA A 35 -3.68 10.59 -18.53
N LYS A 36 -4.14 11.82 -18.33
CA LYS A 36 -3.27 13.01 -18.27
C LYS A 36 -2.33 12.95 -17.07
N GLU A 37 -2.84 12.63 -15.89
CA GLU A 37 -2.06 12.58 -14.65
C GLU A 37 -1.02 11.46 -14.66
N ALA A 38 -1.39 10.28 -15.17
CA ALA A 38 -0.48 9.16 -15.31
C ALA A 38 0.44 9.26 -16.53
N ASP A 39 0.26 10.26 -17.39
CA ASP A 39 0.96 10.45 -18.67
C ASP A 39 0.89 9.19 -19.56
N VAL A 40 -0.34 8.76 -19.85
CA VAL A 40 -0.67 7.62 -20.71
C VAL A 40 -1.87 7.94 -21.61
N THR A 41 -2.19 7.05 -22.56
CA THR A 41 -3.41 7.17 -23.35
C THR A 41 -4.61 6.54 -22.63
N ARG A 42 -5.82 7.04 -22.91
CA ARG A 42 -7.07 6.42 -22.41
C ARG A 42 -7.21 4.96 -22.82
N SER A 43 -6.79 4.64 -24.05
CA SER A 43 -6.81 3.27 -24.58
C SER A 43 -5.95 2.33 -23.74
N LEU A 44 -4.82 2.81 -23.21
CA LEU A 44 -3.95 2.02 -22.36
C LEU A 44 -4.61 1.71 -21.01
N ILE A 45 -5.31 2.68 -20.42
CA ILE A 45 -6.10 2.46 -19.19
C ILE A 45 -7.17 1.40 -19.46
N TYR A 46 -7.92 1.51 -20.55
CA TYR A 46 -8.96 0.54 -20.90
C TYR A 46 -8.42 -0.86 -21.15
N TYR A 47 -7.22 -0.96 -21.70
CA TYR A 47 -6.55 -2.24 -21.93
C TYR A 47 -6.19 -2.94 -20.62
N TYR A 48 -5.66 -2.21 -19.63
CA TYR A 48 -5.25 -2.80 -18.35
C TYR A 48 -6.40 -3.00 -17.36
N LEU A 49 -7.29 -2.02 -17.23
CA LEU A 49 -8.24 -1.92 -16.11
C LEU A 49 -9.72 -1.90 -16.53
N GLY A 50 -10.00 -1.94 -17.84
CA GLY A 50 -11.35 -1.78 -18.35
C GLY A 50 -11.87 -0.34 -18.24
N LYS A 51 -13.20 -0.17 -18.30
CA LYS A 51 -13.86 1.15 -18.41
C LYS A 51 -14.62 1.59 -17.16
N GLU A 52 -14.95 0.64 -16.29
CA GLU A 52 -15.78 0.87 -15.11
C GLU A 52 -14.93 1.51 -14.01
N LYS A 53 -15.32 2.72 -13.59
CA LYS A 53 -14.49 3.53 -12.68
C LYS A 53 -14.42 2.97 -11.27
N ASP A 54 -15.49 2.34 -10.81
CA ASP A 54 -15.53 1.67 -9.51
C ASP A 54 -14.55 0.48 -9.49
N VAL A 55 -14.49 -0.29 -10.57
CA VAL A 55 -13.54 -1.40 -10.73
C VAL A 55 -12.11 -0.88 -10.71
N ILE A 56 -11.82 0.15 -11.50
CA ILE A 56 -10.50 0.81 -11.55
C ILE A 56 -10.09 1.32 -10.15
N LEU A 57 -11.00 1.94 -9.41
CA LEU A 57 -10.74 2.44 -8.07
C LEU A 57 -10.45 1.32 -7.08
N LYS A 58 -11.26 0.26 -7.07
CA LYS A 58 -11.06 -0.91 -6.21
C LYS A 58 -9.73 -1.58 -6.49
N GLU A 59 -9.37 -1.74 -7.76
CA GLU A 59 -8.07 -2.28 -8.16
C GLU A 59 -6.91 -1.39 -7.71
N ALA A 60 -7.05 -0.07 -7.87
CA ALA A 60 -6.05 0.89 -7.40
C ALA A 60 -5.84 0.79 -5.88
N VAL A 61 -6.91 0.78 -5.10
CA VAL A 61 -6.81 0.67 -3.63
C VAL A 61 -6.22 -0.69 -3.24
N LYS A 62 -6.73 -1.79 -3.80
CA LYS A 62 -6.26 -3.14 -3.49
C LYS A 62 -4.77 -3.31 -3.81
N TYR A 63 -4.34 -2.94 -5.01
CA TYR A 63 -2.95 -3.06 -5.44
C TYR A 63 -2.02 -2.24 -4.55
N MET A 64 -2.39 -0.98 -4.27
CA MET A 64 -1.51 -0.06 -3.57
C MET A 64 -1.41 -0.46 -2.08
N ILE A 65 -2.51 -0.86 -1.43
CA ILE A 65 -2.48 -1.40 -0.06
C ILE A 65 -1.66 -2.68 0.00
N ALA A 66 -1.88 -3.61 -0.94
CA ALA A 66 -1.11 -4.86 -0.97
C ALA A 66 0.39 -4.62 -1.12
N ARG A 67 0.78 -3.59 -1.89
CA ARG A 67 2.18 -3.18 -2.06
C ARG A 67 2.78 -2.62 -0.77
N ILE A 68 2.04 -1.77 -0.05
CA ILE A 68 2.46 -1.26 1.28
C ILE A 68 2.58 -2.38 2.29
N PHE A 69 1.57 -3.24 2.39
CA PHE A 69 1.60 -4.33 3.35
C PHE A 69 2.52 -5.49 2.94
N ASN A 70 3.10 -5.42 1.73
CA ASN A 70 3.93 -6.46 1.11
C ASN A 70 3.23 -7.84 1.11
N LEU A 71 1.93 -7.86 0.77
CA LEU A 71 1.09 -9.06 0.87
C LEU A 71 1.52 -10.16 -0.12
N SER A 72 2.10 -9.80 -1.27
CA SER A 72 2.56 -10.75 -2.28
C SER A 72 3.78 -11.58 -1.87
N GLN A 73 4.50 -11.17 -0.81
CA GLN A 73 5.73 -11.82 -0.32
C GLN A 73 6.84 -12.04 -1.36
N GLU A 74 6.80 -11.40 -2.53
CA GLU A 74 7.80 -11.62 -3.60
C GLU A 74 9.24 -11.37 -3.13
N ASN A 75 9.41 -10.51 -2.12
CA ASN A 75 10.65 -10.34 -1.38
C ASN A 75 10.33 -10.31 0.13
N SER A 76 10.15 -11.47 0.75
CA SER A 76 9.91 -11.56 2.20
C SER A 76 11.14 -11.04 2.96
N VAL A 77 10.98 -9.89 3.62
CA VAL A 77 12.04 -9.24 4.41
C VAL A 77 11.69 -9.20 5.89
N GLY A 78 12.68 -9.10 6.76
CA GLY A 78 12.45 -8.94 8.19
C GLY A 78 11.80 -7.60 8.54
N ILE A 79 11.22 -7.49 9.74
CA ILE A 79 10.43 -6.32 10.18
C ILE A 79 11.19 -5.00 9.98
N ARG A 80 12.48 -4.94 10.35
CA ARG A 80 13.30 -3.74 10.20
C ARG A 80 13.36 -3.24 8.75
N GLU A 81 13.65 -4.14 7.81
CA GLU A 81 13.73 -3.78 6.40
C GLU A 81 12.35 -3.47 5.83
N ARG A 82 11.33 -4.21 6.26
CA ARG A 82 9.94 -3.99 5.88
C ARG A 82 9.49 -2.55 6.16
N ILE A 83 9.80 -2.02 7.34
CA ILE A 83 9.44 -0.65 7.73
C ILE A 83 10.11 0.40 6.84
N LYS A 84 11.38 0.20 6.46
CA LYS A 84 12.08 1.08 5.53
C LYS A 84 11.46 1.05 4.13
N ILE A 85 11.03 -0.12 3.66
CA ILE A 85 10.30 -0.28 2.40
C ILE A 85 8.96 0.46 2.46
N VAL A 86 8.18 0.26 3.52
CA VAL A 86 6.89 0.96 3.71
C VAL A 86 7.06 2.47 3.69
N ARG A 87 8.05 3.00 4.44
CA ARG A 87 8.33 4.45 4.44
C ARG A 87 8.60 4.96 3.03
N LYS A 88 9.47 4.28 2.27
CA LYS A 88 9.80 4.64 0.88
C LYS A 88 8.56 4.60 -0.03
N GLN A 89 7.74 3.58 0.12
CA GLN A 89 6.51 3.38 -0.64
C GLN A 89 5.47 4.47 -0.36
N ILE A 90 5.22 4.81 0.91
CA ILE A 90 4.29 5.89 1.29
C ILE A 90 4.75 7.25 0.76
N ILE A 91 6.06 7.54 0.77
CA ILE A 91 6.60 8.77 0.18
C ILE A 91 6.26 8.86 -1.32
N GLN A 92 6.29 7.73 -2.02
CA GLN A 92 5.94 7.64 -3.44
C GLN A 92 4.41 7.63 -3.70
N MET A 93 3.61 7.29 -2.68
CA MET A 93 2.15 7.09 -2.76
C MET A 93 1.38 7.86 -1.66
N PRO A 94 1.58 9.18 -1.50
CA PRO A 94 1.06 9.91 -0.34
C PRO A 94 -0.47 9.93 -0.26
N TYR A 95 -1.16 9.87 -1.40
CA TYR A 95 -2.63 9.87 -1.47
C TYR A 95 -3.25 8.57 -0.97
N LEU A 96 -2.49 7.47 -0.98
CA LEU A 96 -2.99 6.20 -0.46
C LEU A 96 -3.25 6.30 1.05
N LEU A 97 -2.36 6.94 1.81
CA LEU A 97 -2.56 7.13 3.25
C LEU A 97 -3.82 7.96 3.52
N ALA A 98 -4.06 9.00 2.72
CA ALA A 98 -5.28 9.80 2.83
C ALA A 98 -6.54 8.95 2.54
N LEU A 99 -6.55 8.15 1.46
CA LEU A 99 -7.66 7.25 1.16
C LEU A 99 -7.90 6.22 2.25
N TYR A 100 -6.82 5.64 2.77
CA TYR A 100 -6.88 4.70 3.87
C TYR A 100 -7.56 5.36 5.07
N MET A 101 -7.12 6.55 5.49
CA MET A 101 -7.71 7.26 6.64
C MET A 101 -9.16 7.69 6.41
N ILE A 102 -9.53 8.07 5.17
CA ILE A 102 -10.91 8.45 4.83
C ILE A 102 -11.85 7.24 4.87
N ASN A 103 -11.39 6.08 4.40
CA ASN A 103 -12.25 4.91 4.22
C ASN A 103 -12.18 3.91 5.38
N LYS A 104 -11.17 4.00 6.25
CA LYS A 104 -11.04 3.09 7.40
C LYS A 104 -12.27 3.20 8.32
N GLY A 105 -13.07 2.14 8.36
CA GLY A 105 -14.26 2.08 9.19
C GLY A 105 -15.45 2.89 8.65
N ALA A 106 -15.39 3.34 7.38
CA ALA A 106 -16.46 4.11 6.75
C ALA A 106 -17.67 3.24 6.35
N GLY A 107 -17.57 1.92 6.41
CA GLY A 107 -18.66 0.99 6.07
C GLY A 107 -19.02 0.97 4.58
N ASN A 108 -18.06 1.27 3.72
CA ASN A 108 -18.19 1.20 2.26
C ASN A 108 -17.27 0.12 1.68
N GLU A 109 -17.35 -0.13 0.38
CA GLU A 109 -16.56 -1.19 -0.28
C GLU A 109 -15.04 -0.99 -0.15
N LEU A 110 -14.56 0.26 -0.06
CA LEU A 110 -13.13 0.51 0.17
C LEU A 110 -12.72 0.19 1.62
N SER A 111 -13.62 0.40 2.58
CA SER A 111 -13.44 -0.05 3.96
C SER A 111 -13.28 -1.57 4.03
N ASP A 112 -14.07 -2.31 3.24
CA ASP A 112 -13.99 -3.77 3.21
C ASP A 112 -12.64 -4.24 2.65
N ILE A 113 -12.15 -3.63 1.56
CA ILE A 113 -10.81 -3.89 1.02
C ILE A 113 -9.72 -3.64 2.07
N ILE A 114 -9.83 -2.55 2.84
CA ILE A 114 -8.87 -2.23 3.89
C ILE A 114 -8.88 -3.29 5.01
N VAL A 115 -10.07 -3.70 5.45
CA VAL A 115 -10.24 -4.73 6.49
C VAL A 115 -9.66 -6.07 6.05
N GLU A 116 -9.94 -6.47 4.81
CA GLU A 116 -9.39 -7.71 4.23
C GLU A 116 -7.86 -7.68 4.17
N ALA A 117 -7.28 -6.57 3.69
CA ALA A 117 -5.84 -6.44 3.56
C ALA A 117 -5.11 -6.44 4.92
N GLU A 118 -5.70 -5.86 5.96
CA GLU A 118 -5.15 -5.94 7.31
C GLU A 118 -5.25 -7.35 7.89
N ALA A 119 -6.38 -8.02 7.72
CA ALA A 119 -6.54 -9.41 8.15
C ALA A 119 -5.47 -10.30 7.48
N GLU A 120 -5.22 -10.08 6.18
CA GLU A 120 -4.16 -10.78 5.45
C GLU A 120 -2.77 -10.44 6.01
N LEU A 121 -2.48 -9.17 6.30
CA LEU A 121 -1.23 -8.77 6.94
C LEU A 121 -1.00 -9.49 8.28
N PHE A 122 -2.03 -9.56 9.14
CA PHE A 122 -1.92 -10.24 10.43
C PHE A 122 -1.70 -11.75 10.28
N GLU A 123 -2.38 -12.41 9.34
CA GLU A 123 -2.14 -13.82 9.05
C GLU A 123 -0.74 -14.06 8.48
N LEU A 124 -0.21 -13.14 7.68
CA LEU A 124 1.17 -13.18 7.20
C LEU A 124 2.19 -13.05 8.33
N LEU A 125 2.01 -12.07 9.24
CA LEU A 125 2.88 -11.89 10.40
C LEU A 125 2.85 -13.10 11.33
N LYS A 126 1.67 -13.67 11.55
CA LYS A 126 1.49 -14.89 12.35
C LYS A 126 2.15 -16.11 11.71
N LYS A 127 2.02 -16.27 10.40
CA LYS A 127 2.68 -17.36 9.67
C LYS A 127 4.20 -17.21 9.69
N LYS A 128 4.71 -15.99 9.54
CA LYS A 128 6.15 -15.71 9.52
C LYS A 128 6.78 -15.81 10.92
N TYR A 129 6.06 -15.38 11.94
CA TYR A 129 6.52 -15.35 13.32
C TYR A 129 5.55 -16.08 14.26
N PRO A 130 5.40 -17.42 14.13
CA PRO A 130 4.35 -18.17 14.83
C PRO A 130 4.57 -18.27 16.35
N ASN A 131 5.80 -18.07 16.81
CA ASN A 131 6.18 -18.15 18.23
C ASN A 131 6.18 -16.77 18.93
N VAL A 132 5.76 -15.72 18.22
CA VAL A 132 5.72 -14.35 18.74
C VAL A 132 4.32 -14.08 19.28
N ASP A 133 4.25 -13.37 20.42
CA ASP A 133 2.98 -12.95 21.00
C ASP A 133 2.17 -12.09 20.01
N PRO A 134 0.88 -12.36 19.78
CA PRO A 134 0.04 -11.57 18.86
C PRO A 134 0.04 -10.06 19.13
N ARG A 135 0.26 -9.64 20.38
CA ARG A 135 0.37 -8.22 20.75
C ARG A 135 1.60 -7.55 20.14
N GLU A 136 2.68 -8.31 19.87
CA GLU A 136 3.84 -7.79 19.14
C GLU A 136 3.53 -7.65 17.64
N HIS A 137 2.70 -8.50 17.04
CA HIS A 137 2.21 -8.27 15.66
C HIS A 137 1.40 -6.98 15.58
N LEU A 138 0.50 -6.74 16.54
CA LEU A 138 -0.25 -5.49 16.62
C LEU A 138 0.68 -4.29 16.78
N LYS A 139 1.70 -4.41 17.64
CA LYS A 139 2.69 -3.35 17.83
C LYS A 139 3.45 -3.03 16.55
N ILE A 140 3.85 -4.04 15.78
CA ILE A 140 4.49 -3.85 14.46
C ILE A 140 3.58 -3.05 13.54
N TYR A 141 2.31 -3.46 13.42
CA TYR A 141 1.32 -2.74 12.61
C TYR A 141 1.10 -1.29 13.08
N LEU A 142 1.00 -1.04 14.39
CA LEU A 142 0.87 0.33 14.93
C LEU A 142 2.11 1.19 14.63
N MET A 143 3.31 0.63 14.75
CA MET A 143 4.55 1.34 14.43
C MET A 143 4.66 1.61 12.93
N GLU A 144 4.23 0.68 12.09
CA GLU A 144 4.18 0.85 10.64
C GLU A 144 3.28 2.03 10.25
N LEU A 145 2.05 2.11 10.80
CA LEU A 145 1.19 3.27 10.64
C LEU A 145 1.86 4.56 11.15
N GLY A 146 2.59 4.48 12.26
CA GLY A 146 3.39 5.59 12.78
C GLY A 146 4.43 6.09 11.78
N VAL A 147 5.14 5.18 11.09
CA VAL A 147 6.13 5.51 10.06
C VAL A 147 5.46 6.05 8.79
N CYS A 148 4.25 5.60 8.45
CA CYS A 148 3.46 6.20 7.38
C CYS A 148 3.15 7.69 7.67
N LEU A 149 2.94 8.06 8.93
CA LEU A 149 2.63 9.42 9.36
C LEU A 149 3.87 10.29 9.60
N TYR A 150 4.91 9.74 10.24
CA TYR A 150 6.17 10.42 10.53
C TYR A 150 7.27 9.96 9.55
N ARG A 151 7.13 10.41 8.30
CA ARG A 151 7.96 9.95 7.18
C ARG A 151 9.38 10.52 7.12
N ASP A 152 9.69 11.55 7.90
CA ASP A 152 10.98 12.28 7.87
C ASP A 152 12.06 11.65 8.77
N VAL A 153 11.81 10.44 9.26
CA VAL A 153 12.78 9.64 10.04
C VAL A 153 13.83 9.01 9.12
N ASP A 154 15.11 9.16 9.47
CA ASP A 154 16.24 8.59 8.74
C ASP A 154 16.40 7.07 8.96
N ASP A 155 17.23 6.43 8.13
CA ASP A 155 17.46 4.98 8.18
C ASP A 155 18.15 4.53 9.46
N ASP A 156 19.10 5.31 10.00
CA ASP A 156 19.85 4.96 11.21
C ASP A 156 18.91 4.93 12.42
N THR A 157 18.00 5.90 12.52
CA THR A 157 16.97 5.96 13.56
C THR A 157 15.99 4.80 13.45
N LEU A 158 15.54 4.45 12.23
CA LEU A 158 14.71 3.25 12.03
C LEU A 158 15.46 1.98 12.41
N ASP A 159 16.72 1.85 12.01
CA ASP A 159 17.53 0.68 12.35
C ASP A 159 17.68 0.54 13.86
N TYR A 160 17.88 1.64 14.59
CA TYR A 160 17.89 1.65 16.06
C TYR A 160 16.56 1.18 16.66
N ILE A 161 15.44 1.80 16.26
CA ILE A 161 14.09 1.52 16.81
C ILE A 161 13.67 0.06 16.57
N PHE A 162 13.98 -0.47 15.37
CA PHE A 162 13.50 -1.79 14.94
C PHE A 162 14.54 -2.90 15.09
N SER A 163 15.77 -2.61 15.53
CA SER A 163 16.86 -3.59 15.73
C SER A 163 16.46 -4.82 16.56
N LYS A 164 15.67 -4.63 17.62
CA LYS A 164 15.23 -5.73 18.50
C LYS A 164 14.44 -6.82 17.76
N TYR A 165 13.82 -6.50 16.63
CA TYR A 165 13.04 -7.44 15.83
C TYR A 165 13.92 -8.38 14.99
N ASP A 166 15.23 -8.15 14.89
CA ASP A 166 16.15 -9.10 14.27
C ASP A 166 16.15 -10.45 15.03
N SER A 167 15.85 -10.43 16.33
CA SER A 167 15.71 -11.65 17.13
C SER A 167 14.52 -12.52 16.72
N PHE A 168 13.52 -11.96 16.01
CA PHE A 168 12.38 -12.73 15.51
C PHE A 168 12.77 -13.61 14.31
N GLU A 169 13.85 -13.25 13.61
CA GLU A 169 14.40 -13.99 12.47
C GLU A 169 15.42 -15.06 12.90
N ALA A 170 15.90 -15.00 14.15
CA ALA A 170 16.90 -15.91 14.68
C ALA A 170 16.27 -17.22 15.22
N LYS A 171 15.67 -18.02 14.33
CA LYS A 171 15.32 -19.43 14.58
C LYS A 171 15.48 -20.29 13.33
#